data_AF-A0A7V1CZN5-F1
#
_entry.id   AF-A0A7V1CZN5-F1
#
_cell.length_a   1.000
_cell.length_b   1.000
_cell.length_c   1.000
_cell.angle_alpha   90.00
_cell.angle_beta   90.00
_cell.angle_gamma   90.00
#
_symmetry.space_group_name_H-M   'P 1'
#
loop_
_entity.id
_entity.type
_entity.pdbx_description
1 polymer ?
#
loop_
_entity_poly.entity_id
_entity_poly.type
_entity_poly.pdbx_seq_one_letter_code
_entity_poly.pdbx_strand_id
1 'polypeptide(L)'
;MEQQHQQTLTNLVYDIYENPNLIEEHQPLIQPLLSDLVASAPTGFEGMATMINTHVSNGFKFKNPKIQKFELESGLLKLKTYFQKINR
;
A
#
# COMPACT_ATOMS: atom_id res chain seq x y z
N MET A 1 -0.39 13.32 3.66
CA MET A 1 0.64 12.74 2.78
C MET A 1 0.78 13.57 1.50
N GLU A 2 2.00 13.95 1.14
CA GLU A 2 2.32 14.70 -0.08
C GLU A 2 2.15 13.85 -1.35
N GLN A 3 1.83 14.46 -2.50
CA GLN A 3 1.62 13.73 -3.78
C GLN A 3 2.83 12.85 -4.17
N GLN A 4 4.05 13.32 -3.94
CA GLN A 4 5.25 12.53 -4.20
C GLN A 4 5.24 11.22 -3.41
N HIS A 5 4.93 11.26 -2.12
CA HIS A 5 4.82 10.07 -1.28
C HIS A 5 3.70 9.12 -1.74
N GLN A 6 2.57 9.66 -2.23
CA GLN A 6 1.47 8.85 -2.78
C GLN A 6 1.94 8.04 -4.00
N GLN A 7 2.70 8.67 -4.90
CA GLN A 7 3.21 8.02 -6.10
C GLN A 7 4.33 7.03 -5.77
N THR A 8 5.26 7.41 -4.89
CA THR A 8 6.31 6.50 -4.41
C THR A 8 5.72 5.25 -3.77
N LEU A 9 4.73 5.39 -2.88
CA LEU A 9 4.06 4.25 -2.27
C LEU A 9 3.39 3.35 -3.31
N THR A 10 2.68 3.95 -4.27
CA THR A 10 1.99 3.18 -5.32
C THR A 10 2.98 2.38 -6.17
N ASN A 11 4.09 2.98 -6.57
CA ASN A 11 5.11 2.33 -7.39
C ASN A 11 5.80 1.19 -6.63
N LEU A 12 6.23 1.42 -5.39
CA LEU A 12 6.90 0.40 -4.58
C LEU A 12 6.01 -0.83 -4.35
N VAL A 13 4.71 -0.61 -4.09
CA VAL A 13 3.74 -1.71 -3.92
C VAL A 13 3.47 -2.42 -5.26
N TYR A 14 3.48 -1.68 -6.37
CA TYR A 14 3.34 -2.26 -7.71
C TYR A 14 4.55 -3.14 -8.07
N ASP A 15 5.76 -2.70 -7.76
CA ASP A 15 6.98 -3.44 -8.04
C ASP A 15 7.01 -4.80 -7.33
N ILE A 16 6.61 -4.86 -6.05
CA ILE A 16 6.53 -6.13 -5.30
C ILE A 16 5.35 -7.00 -5.72
N TYR A 17 4.30 -6.41 -6.30
CA TYR A 17 3.17 -7.14 -6.88
C TYR A 17 3.60 -7.85 -8.17
N GLU A 18 4.36 -7.17 -9.03
CA GLU A 18 4.89 -7.74 -10.27
C GLU A 18 6.06 -8.70 -10.00
N ASN A 19 6.94 -8.35 -9.05
CA ASN A 19 8.12 -9.12 -8.70
C ASN A 19 8.28 -9.28 -7.18
N PRO A 20 7.76 -10.37 -6.59
CA PRO A 20 7.88 -10.65 -5.16
C PRO A 20 9.32 -10.75 -4.62
N ASN A 21 10.32 -10.93 -5.48
CA ASN A 21 11.72 -10.96 -5.04
C ASN A 21 12.20 -9.59 -4.52
N LEU A 22 11.49 -8.51 -4.85
CA LEU A 22 11.81 -7.15 -4.39
C LEU A 22 11.27 -6.86 -2.98
N ILE A 23 10.52 -7.79 -2.35
CA ILE A 23 9.88 -7.54 -1.05
C ILE A 23 10.90 -7.18 0.03
N GLU A 24 12.03 -7.89 0.12
CA GLU A 24 13.04 -7.63 1.16
C GLU A 24 13.65 -6.22 1.02
N GLU A 25 13.84 -5.75 -0.22
CA GLU A 25 14.38 -4.43 -0.52
C GLU A 25 13.33 -3.32 -0.33
N HIS A 26 12.10 -3.55 -0.78
CA HIS A 26 11.06 -2.52 -0.84
C HIS A 26 10.27 -2.39 0.46
N GLN A 27 10.11 -3.45 1.25
CA GLN A 27 9.38 -3.41 2.52
C GLN A 27 9.83 -2.28 3.48
N PRO A 28 11.13 -2.07 3.76
CA PRO A 28 11.57 -0.98 4.64
C PRO A 28 11.26 0.43 4.09
N LEU A 29 11.07 0.57 2.78
CA LEU A 29 10.66 1.82 2.13
C LEU A 29 9.14 2.02 2.17
N ILE A 30 8.37 0.92 2.05
CA ILE A 30 6.91 0.95 2.06
C ILE A 30 6.34 1.20 3.46
N GLN A 31 6.91 0.57 4.50
CA GLN A 31 6.34 0.63 5.86
C GLN A 31 6.21 2.05 6.44
N PRO A 32 7.20 2.95 6.30
CA PRO A 32 7.05 4.34 6.74
C PRO A 32 5.94 5.07 5.97
N LEU A 33 5.82 4.84 4.66
CA LEU A 33 4.79 5.45 3.81
C LEU A 33 3.38 4.96 4.15
N LEU A 34 3.21 3.68 4.50
CA LEU A 34 1.93 3.16 5.00
C LEU A 34 1.57 3.75 6.37
N SER A 35 2.56 3.97 7.21
CA SER A 35 2.35 4.59 8.52
C SER A 35 1.94 6.06 8.36
N ASP A 36 2.59 6.81 7.47
CA ASP A 36 2.19 8.18 7.11
C ASP A 36 0.79 8.23 6.48
N LEU A 37 0.45 7.26 5.61
CA LEU A 37 -0.88 7.15 5.02
C LEU A 37 -1.98 7.04 6.08
N VAL A 38 -1.76 6.21 7.10
CA VAL A 38 -2.73 6.04 8.20
C VAL A 38 -2.76 7.27 9.11
N ALA A 39 -1.60 7.81 9.48
CA ALA A 39 -1.48 8.94 10.39
C ALA A 39 -2.02 10.25 9.80
N SER A 40 -1.89 10.43 8.49
CA SER A 40 -2.34 11.63 7.77
C SER A 40 -3.66 11.45 7.04
N ALA A 41 -4.40 10.37 7.33
CA ALA A 41 -5.68 10.11 6.69
C ALA A 41 -6.69 11.22 6.99
N PRO A 42 -7.34 11.82 5.98
CA PRO A 42 -8.41 12.79 6.21
C PRO A 42 -9.60 12.18 6.95
N THR A 43 -10.36 13.01 7.65
CA THR A 43 -11.58 12.57 8.35
C THR A 43 -12.55 11.88 7.37
N GLY A 44 -13.01 10.69 7.75
CA GLY A 44 -13.89 9.84 6.94
C GLY A 44 -13.15 8.86 6.02
N PHE A 45 -11.81 8.89 5.99
CA PHE A 45 -10.98 8.00 5.18
C PHE A 45 -10.05 7.09 5.99
N GLU A 46 -10.06 7.19 7.32
CA GLU A 46 -9.19 6.46 8.25
C GLU A 46 -9.36 4.93 8.10
N GLY A 47 -10.60 4.48 7.95
CA GLY A 47 -10.91 3.06 7.73
C GLY A 47 -10.31 2.54 6.41
N MET A 48 -10.34 3.37 5.35
CA MET A 48 -9.78 2.99 4.06
C MET A 48 -8.25 2.97 4.09
N ALA A 49 -7.61 3.95 4.75
CA ALA A 49 -6.17 3.97 4.98
C ALA A 49 -5.71 2.74 5.79
N THR A 50 -6.47 2.38 6.84
CA THR A 50 -6.20 1.18 7.65
C THR A 50 -6.33 -0.10 6.84
N MET A 51 -7.35 -0.22 5.97
CA MET A 51 -7.51 -1.37 5.07
C MET A 51 -6.35 -1.49 4.08
N ILE A 52 -5.89 -0.37 3.51
CA ILE A 52 -4.73 -0.35 2.61
C ILE A 52 -3.49 -0.89 3.35
N ASN A 53 -3.19 -0.32 4.52
CA ASN A 53 -2.07 -0.75 5.34
C ASN A 53 -2.15 -2.25 5.66
N THR A 54 -3.35 -2.75 6.00
CA THR A 54 -3.57 -4.16 6.31
C THR A 54 -3.24 -5.06 5.13
N HIS A 55 -3.80 -4.77 3.95
CA HIS A 55 -3.58 -5.58 2.75
C HIS A 55 -2.10 -5.57 2.30
N VAL A 56 -1.48 -4.40 2.23
CA VAL A 56 -0.07 -4.31 1.82
C VAL A 56 0.84 -4.99 2.86
N SER A 57 0.58 -4.81 4.16
CA SER A 57 1.32 -5.49 5.22
C SER A 57 1.16 -7.01 5.19
N ASN A 58 -0.01 -7.51 4.82
CA ASN A 58 -0.27 -8.94 4.65
C ASN A 58 0.50 -9.51 3.45
N GLY A 59 0.70 -8.73 2.39
CA GLY A 59 1.56 -9.09 1.25
C GLY A 59 2.99 -9.46 1.68
N PHE A 60 3.52 -8.80 2.71
CA PHE A 60 4.83 -9.14 3.27
C PHE A 60 4.83 -10.42 4.13
N LYS A 61 3.71 -10.70 4.81
CA LYS A 61 3.62 -11.78 5.80
C LYS A 61 3.35 -13.14 5.16
N PHE A 62 2.50 -13.18 4.14
CA PHE A 62 2.08 -14.43 3.54
C PHE A 62 3.15 -14.98 2.59
N LYS A 63 3.57 -16.23 2.84
CA LYS A 63 4.53 -16.95 1.98
C LYS A 63 3.86 -17.67 0.81
N ASN A 64 2.53 -17.83 0.85
CA ASN A 64 1.80 -18.43 -0.26
C ASN A 64 1.70 -17.42 -1.40
N PRO A 65 2.24 -17.71 -2.61
CA PRO A 65 2.29 -16.73 -3.70
C PRO A 65 0.91 -16.25 -4.16
N LYS A 66 -0.12 -17.10 -4.11
CA LYS A 66 -1.49 -16.73 -4.50
C LYS A 66 -2.12 -15.75 -3.50
N ILE A 67 -1.94 -16.01 -2.21
CA ILE A 67 -2.46 -15.15 -1.14
C ILE A 67 -1.70 -13.82 -1.14
N GLN A 68 -0.37 -13.85 -1.23
CA GLN A 68 0.46 -12.66 -1.32
C GLN A 68 0.04 -11.77 -2.51
N LYS A 69 -0.09 -12.35 -3.70
CA LYS A 69 -0.51 -11.60 -4.89
C LYS A 69 -1.89 -10.99 -4.73
N PHE A 70 -2.85 -11.73 -4.16
CA PHE A 70 -4.19 -11.22 -3.86
C PHE A 70 -4.16 -10.02 -2.89
N GLU A 71 -3.38 -10.11 -1.82
CA GLU A 71 -3.25 -9.05 -0.82
C GLU A 71 -2.66 -7.78 -1.43
N LEU A 72 -1.59 -7.92 -2.23
CA LEU A 72 -0.94 -6.79 -2.91
C LEU A 72 -1.87 -6.16 -3.95
N GLU A 73 -2.59 -6.95 -4.74
CA GLU A 73 -3.59 -6.46 -5.71
C GLU A 73 -4.72 -5.69 -5.02
N SER A 74 -5.25 -6.24 -3.93
CA SER A 74 -6.29 -5.61 -3.10
C SER A 74 -5.79 -4.28 -2.51
N GLY A 75 -4.54 -4.23 -2.06
CA GLY A 75 -3.88 -3.02 -1.59
C GLY A 75 -3.77 -1.95 -2.69
N LEU A 76 -3.29 -2.32 -3.88
CA LEU A 76 -3.15 -1.42 -5.03
C LEU A 76 -4.48 -0.83 -5.50
N LEU A 77 -5.52 -1.65 -5.62
CA LEU A 77 -6.85 -1.20 -6.02
C LEU A 77 -7.39 -0.14 -5.04
N LYS A 78 -7.19 -0.37 -3.74
CA LYS A 78 -7.59 0.56 -2.70
C LYS A 78 -6.73 1.83 -2.69
N LEU A 79 -5.41 1.73 -2.85
CA LEU A 79 -4.52 2.88 -2.98
C LEU A 79 -4.97 3.81 -4.10
N LYS A 80 -5.20 3.26 -5.29
CA LYS A 80 -5.71 4.00 -6.45
C LYS A 80 -7.02 4.72 -6.12
N THR A 81 -7.98 4.00 -5.55
CA THR A 81 -9.30 4.55 -5.22
C THR A 81 -9.21 5.62 -4.12
N TYR A 82 -8.33 5.43 -3.13
CA TYR A 82 -8.12 6.35 -2.02
C TYR A 82 -7.55 7.68 -2.52
N PHE A 83 -6.44 7.64 -3.26
CA PHE A 83 -5.81 8.87 -3.79
C PHE A 83 -6.70 9.59 -4.80
N GLN A 84 -7.50 8.86 -5.59
CA GLN A 84 -8.52 9.47 -6.46
C GLN A 84 -9.61 10.22 -5.69
N LYS A 85 -9.93 9.82 -4.45
CA LYS A 85 -10.97 10.46 -3.64
C LYS A 85 -10.46 11.63 -2.83
N ILE A 86 -9.25 11.52 -2.26
CA ILE A 86 -8.71 12.57 -1.40
C ILE A 86 -8.09 13.75 -2.16
N ASN A 87 -7.78 13.56 -3.44
CA ASN A 87 -7.26 14.62 -4.33
C ASN A 87 -8.36 15.27 -5.20
N ARG A 88 -9.65 15.01 -4.90
CA ARG A 88 -10.79 15.72 -5.49
C ARG A 88 -11.14 16.93 -4.65
#